data_AF-A0A6J8A0G1-F1
#
_entry.id   AF-A0A6J8A0G1-F1
#
_cell.length_a   1.000
_cell.length_b   1.000
_cell.length_c   1.000
_cell.angle_alpha   90.00
_cell.angle_beta   90.00
_cell.angle_gamma   90.00
#
_symmetry.space_group_name_H-M   'P 1'
#
loop_
_entity.id
_entity.type
_entity.pdbx_description
1 polymer ?
#
loop_
_entity_poly.entity_id
_entity_poly.type
_entity_poly.pdbx_seq_one_letter_code
_entity_poly.pdbx_strand_id
1 'polypeptide(L)'
;MCDMSKLHFTRRHYIVVLDEKGSKSVNKASKSRQDNVVTSVGQKLHQNCRKSYTNPKYIALANREIKHETTNVPKLRSKVEFDFKKHSEDECALEVRGRLEFVQDLHAADALYHQTCSVNFRTLKQTTLAFSPPAKKEKTQAGRTSSLLESFLFAAKYLQQNEDEQITVTDLVKKMSEHCGIDDAYGVQHMKNKLQEHFGDKIIISEINGKQNVVTFLNTVRSILHELYEQTNTNRSINEEKKSIIQAAAKILKSEILSSETSIKALYPSPDELSAQNNMKYVPESLQTLLQTIFSGKDTRLKIMSIVQFIVQAAAPRMFMLPLQHVQLALGV
;
A
#
# COMPACT_ATOMS: atom_id res chain seq x y z
N MET A 1 -7.31 17.11 35.48
CA MET A 1 -6.74 16.38 36.63
C MET A 1 -7.67 15.23 36.98
N CYS A 2 -7.18 14.11 37.52
CA CYS A 2 -8.08 13.08 38.05
C CYS A 2 -9.02 13.72 39.06
N ASP A 3 -10.32 13.53 38.88
CA ASP A 3 -11.35 14.01 39.79
C ASP A 3 -11.12 13.36 41.16
N MET A 4 -10.69 14.18 42.11
CA MET A 4 -10.17 13.76 43.43
C MET A 4 -11.28 13.25 44.37
N SER A 5 -12.53 13.20 43.89
CA SER A 5 -13.68 12.93 44.74
C SER A 5 -14.30 11.53 44.59
N LYS A 6 -13.95 10.74 43.55
CA LYS A 6 -14.73 9.52 43.22
C LYS A 6 -13.97 8.26 42.76
N LEU A 7 -12.64 8.19 42.86
CA LEU A 7 -11.91 7.00 42.39
C LEU A 7 -11.31 6.20 43.55
N HIS A 8 -11.86 5.00 43.76
CA HIS A 8 -11.26 3.95 44.58
C HIS A 8 -9.81 3.69 44.12
N PHE A 9 -8.89 3.75 45.09
CA PHE A 9 -7.45 3.56 44.94
C PHE A 9 -7.13 2.09 44.66
N THR A 10 -7.31 1.64 43.42
CA THR A 10 -6.99 0.26 43.02
C THR A 10 -6.08 0.24 41.81
N ARG A 11 -4.78 0.49 42.03
CA ARG A 11 -3.61 -0.06 41.32
C ARG A 11 -2.35 0.61 41.86
N ARG A 12 -1.22 -0.11 41.83
CA ARG A 12 0.13 0.26 42.34
C ARG A 12 0.63 1.62 41.79
N HIS A 13 0.08 2.72 42.28
CA HIS A 13 0.51 4.07 41.98
C HIS A 13 1.17 4.65 43.22
N TYR A 14 2.43 5.07 43.10
CA TYR A 14 3.12 5.76 44.17
C TYR A 14 2.41 7.10 44.46
N ILE A 15 1.80 7.18 45.64
CA ILE A 15 1.13 8.37 46.15
C ILE A 15 2.17 9.23 46.85
N VAL A 16 2.19 10.52 46.54
CA VAL A 16 3.07 11.51 47.15
C VAL A 16 2.21 12.51 47.90
N VAL A 17 2.56 12.76 49.16
CA VAL A 17 1.99 13.84 49.96
C VAL A 17 2.71 15.14 49.57
N LEU A 18 1.96 16.17 49.22
CA LEU A 18 2.51 17.46 48.84
C LEU A 18 3.11 18.17 50.04
N ASP A 19 4.41 18.44 49.95
CA ASP A 19 5.11 19.39 50.79
C ASP A 19 4.82 20.84 50.32
N GLU A 20 5.32 21.82 51.07
CA GLU A 20 5.13 23.24 50.76
C GLU A 20 5.68 23.63 49.37
N LYS A 21 6.78 22.99 48.94
CA LYS A 21 7.34 23.20 47.60
C LYS A 21 6.50 22.51 46.53
N GLY A 22 5.96 21.33 46.82
CA GLY A 22 5.11 20.54 45.95
C GLY A 22 3.81 21.25 45.60
N SER A 23 3.11 21.81 46.58
CA SER A 23 1.87 22.58 46.36
C SER A 23 2.14 23.87 45.57
N LYS A 24 3.19 24.63 45.91
CA LYS A 24 3.61 25.83 45.16
C LYS A 24 3.93 25.51 43.69
N SER A 25 4.58 24.38 43.42
CA SER A 25 4.92 23.95 42.06
C SER A 25 3.70 23.61 41.21
N VAL A 26 2.71 22.92 41.78
CA VAL A 26 1.46 22.58 41.08
C VAL A 26 0.62 23.84 40.84
N ASN A 27 0.48 24.71 41.83
CA ASN A 27 -0.26 25.97 41.69
C ASN A 27 0.39 26.91 40.66
N LYS A 28 1.73 26.91 40.56
CA LYS A 28 2.46 27.65 39.52
C LYS A 28 2.18 27.08 38.12
N ALA A 29 2.18 25.75 37.98
CA ALA A 29 1.86 25.09 36.71
C ALA A 29 0.41 25.36 36.29
N SER A 30 -0.53 25.40 37.24
CA SER A 30 -1.93 25.76 37.01
C SER A 30 -2.08 27.17 36.45
N LYS A 31 -1.46 28.17 37.09
CA LYS A 31 -1.41 29.55 36.58
C LYS A 31 -0.83 29.64 35.17
N SER A 32 0.22 28.88 34.87
CA SER A 32 0.83 28.85 33.52
C SER A 32 -0.03 28.16 32.46
N ARG A 33 -0.96 27.29 32.86
CA ARG A 33 -1.93 26.61 31.99
C ARG A 33 -3.26 27.36 31.87
N GLN A 34 -3.47 28.43 32.64
CA GLN A 34 -4.74 29.15 32.76
C GLN A 34 -5.92 28.25 33.18
N ASP A 35 -5.67 27.26 34.04
CA ASP A 35 -6.71 26.44 34.66
C ASP A 35 -6.94 26.81 36.13
N ASN A 36 -8.01 26.29 36.74
CA ASN A 36 -8.45 26.66 38.09
C ASN A 36 -8.03 25.63 39.16
N VAL A 37 -6.87 25.01 39.01
CA VAL A 37 -6.40 23.99 39.95
C VAL A 37 -5.68 24.63 41.13
N VAL A 38 -6.21 24.41 42.33
CA VAL A 38 -5.58 24.86 43.58
C VAL A 38 -5.26 23.67 44.47
N THR A 39 -4.02 23.63 44.96
CA THR A 39 -3.52 22.59 45.88
C THR A 39 -2.97 23.18 47.18
N SER A 40 -3.10 22.41 48.26
CA SER A 40 -2.66 22.75 49.63
C SER A 40 -1.68 21.72 50.18
N VAL A 41 -0.90 22.10 51.19
CA VAL A 41 0.07 21.21 51.86
C VAL A 41 -0.68 20.03 52.50
N GLY A 42 -0.11 18.82 52.39
CA GLY A 42 -0.71 17.59 52.92
C GLY A 42 -1.65 16.84 51.97
N GLN A 43 -1.98 17.42 50.81
CA GLN A 43 -2.78 16.73 49.80
C GLN A 43 -2.00 15.58 49.13
N LYS A 44 -2.70 14.49 48.81
CA LYS A 44 -2.12 13.28 48.22
C LYS A 44 -2.35 13.26 46.70
N LEU A 45 -1.28 13.22 45.90
CA LEU A 45 -1.36 13.10 44.45
C LEU A 45 -0.56 11.89 43.96
N HIS A 46 -0.94 11.34 42.81
CA HIS A 46 -0.06 10.36 42.14
C HIS A 46 1.23 11.03 41.68
N GLN A 47 2.37 10.39 41.92
CA GLN A 47 3.68 10.89 41.52
C GLN A 47 3.74 11.22 40.02
N ASN A 48 3.15 10.35 39.18
CA ASN A 48 3.13 10.54 37.73
C ASN A 48 2.20 11.68 37.30
N CYS A 49 1.03 11.82 37.94
CA CYS A 49 0.13 12.94 37.66
C CYS A 49 0.81 14.27 37.98
N ARG A 50 1.52 14.37 39.12
CA ARG A 50 2.32 15.55 39.46
C ARG A 50 3.38 15.82 38.40
N LYS A 51 4.21 14.81 38.07
CA LYS A 51 5.29 14.92 37.09
C LYS A 51 4.78 15.41 35.72
N SER A 52 3.70 14.83 35.21
CA SER A 52 3.14 15.22 33.91
C SER A 52 2.50 16.61 33.96
N TYR A 53 1.81 16.96 35.05
CA TYR A 53 1.12 18.23 35.19
C TYR A 53 2.09 19.42 35.30
N THR A 54 3.19 19.28 36.04
CA THR A 54 4.20 20.34 36.21
C THR A 54 5.26 20.40 35.11
N ASN A 55 5.26 19.47 34.16
CA ASN A 55 6.28 19.40 33.11
C ASN A 55 6.10 20.51 32.06
N PRO A 56 7.14 21.34 31.79
CA PRO A 56 7.08 22.45 30.85
C PRO A 56 6.60 22.10 29.44
N LYS A 57 6.95 20.91 28.93
CA LYS A 57 6.54 20.45 27.59
C LYS A 57 5.03 20.29 27.50
N TYR A 58 4.39 19.73 28.53
CA TYR A 58 2.94 19.53 28.57
C TYR A 58 2.17 20.82 28.90
N ILE A 59 2.80 21.78 29.57
CA ILE A 59 2.25 23.13 29.74
C ILE A 59 2.23 23.87 28.39
N ALA A 60 3.33 23.82 27.64
CA ALA A 60 3.41 24.45 26.32
C ALA A 60 2.41 23.87 25.30
N LEU A 61 2.14 22.57 25.36
CA LEU A 61 1.11 21.93 24.53
C LEU A 61 -0.30 22.42 24.87
N ALA A 62 -0.67 22.45 26.16
CA ALA A 62 -1.97 22.95 26.60
C ALA A 62 -2.21 24.41 26.15
N ASN A 63 -1.17 25.25 26.21
CA ASN A 63 -1.27 26.64 25.78
C ASN A 63 -1.39 26.81 24.25
N ARG A 64 -0.98 25.81 23.45
CA ARG A 64 -1.20 25.83 21.99
C ARG A 64 -2.65 25.48 21.63
N GLU A 65 -3.28 24.59 22.38
CA GLU A 65 -4.69 24.25 22.20
C GLU A 65 -5.60 25.46 22.50
N ILE A 66 -5.29 26.22 23.55
CA ILE A 66 -6.00 27.48 23.89
C ILE A 66 -5.83 28.56 22.81
N LYS A 67 -4.66 28.65 22.16
CA LYS A 67 -4.42 29.56 21.03
C LYS A 67 -5.20 29.17 19.76
N HIS A 68 -5.49 27.89 19.56
CA HIS A 68 -6.27 27.42 18.43
C HIS A 68 -7.78 27.69 18.60
N GLU A 69 -8.28 27.85 19.82
CA GLU A 69 -9.67 28.25 20.08
C GLU A 69 -9.92 29.76 19.88
N THR A 70 -8.88 30.60 19.93
CA THR A 70 -8.99 32.07 19.82
C THR A 70 -8.76 32.61 18.42
N THR A 71 -8.34 31.78 17.47
CA THR A 71 -8.18 32.18 16.06
C THR A 71 -9.33 31.61 15.23
N ASN A 72 -10.03 32.49 14.51
CA ASN A 72 -11.11 32.12 13.59
C ASN A 72 -10.56 31.25 12.44
N VAL A 73 -10.46 29.94 12.66
CA VAL A 73 -10.13 28.95 11.63
C VAL A 73 -11.42 28.17 11.28
N PRO A 74 -11.70 27.88 10.00
CA PRO A 74 -12.93 27.18 9.60
C PRO A 74 -13.07 25.82 10.31
N LYS A 75 -14.20 25.61 11.00
CA LYS A 75 -14.49 24.34 11.67
C LYS A 75 -14.82 23.27 10.63
N LEU A 76 -14.23 22.09 10.80
CA LEU A 76 -14.56 20.87 10.04
C LEU A 76 -16.06 20.53 10.21
N ARG A 77 -16.70 20.08 9.13
CA ARG A 77 -18.14 19.73 9.05
C ARG A 77 -18.60 18.73 10.13
N SER A 78 -17.68 17.93 10.68
CA SER A 78 -17.95 16.92 11.71
C SER A 78 -18.11 17.47 13.14
N LYS A 79 -17.99 18.79 13.35
CA LYS A 79 -18.18 19.46 14.65
C LYS A 79 -19.46 20.31 14.74
N VAL A 80 -20.32 20.24 13.74
CA VAL A 80 -21.65 20.86 13.82
C VAL A 80 -22.55 19.91 14.60
N GLU A 81 -22.90 20.29 15.82
CA GLU A 81 -23.90 19.59 16.62
C GLU A 81 -25.26 19.73 15.92
N PHE A 82 -25.85 18.61 15.51
CA PHE A 82 -27.18 18.60 14.90
C PHE A 82 -28.22 18.81 16.00
N ASP A 83 -28.88 19.97 15.99
CA ASP A 83 -29.90 20.35 16.97
C ASP A 83 -31.27 19.80 16.54
N PHE A 84 -31.60 18.62 17.05
CA PHE A 84 -32.88 17.93 16.78
C PHE A 84 -34.12 18.77 17.11
N LYS A 85 -34.03 19.78 17.99
CA LYS A 85 -35.18 20.64 18.31
C LYS A 85 -35.56 21.59 17.17
N LYS A 86 -34.68 21.83 16.20
CA LYS A 86 -34.94 22.72 15.05
C LYS A 86 -35.46 21.98 13.81
N HIS A 87 -35.35 20.65 13.77
CA HIS A 87 -35.71 19.77 12.66
C HIS A 87 -36.75 18.74 13.11
N SER A 88 -37.84 19.22 13.72
CA SER A 88 -38.78 18.35 14.45
C SER A 88 -39.95 17.82 13.62
N GLU A 89 -40.05 18.18 12.33
CA GLU A 89 -41.21 17.86 11.48
C GLU A 89 -40.85 17.32 10.09
N ASP A 90 -39.56 17.17 9.78
CA ASP A 90 -39.11 16.55 8.54
C ASP A 90 -39.32 15.03 8.59
N GLU A 91 -39.83 14.47 7.49
CA GLU A 91 -40.21 13.06 7.35
C GLU A 91 -39.10 12.09 7.79
N CYS A 92 -37.84 12.45 7.52
CA CYS A 92 -36.65 11.72 7.94
C CYS A 92 -36.45 11.72 9.47
N ALA A 93 -36.77 12.84 10.14
CA ALA A 93 -36.69 12.94 11.59
C ALA A 93 -37.76 12.08 12.28
N LEU A 94 -38.96 12.00 11.69
CA LEU A 94 -40.05 11.14 12.17
C LEU A 94 -39.72 9.64 11.98
N GLU A 95 -39.16 9.26 10.82
CA GLU A 95 -38.68 7.90 10.53
C GLU A 95 -37.60 7.47 11.53
N VAL A 96 -36.61 8.33 11.80
CA VAL A 96 -35.54 8.06 12.77
C VAL A 96 -36.09 7.99 14.19
N ARG A 97 -37.03 8.87 14.55
CA ARG A 97 -37.69 8.85 15.86
C ARG A 97 -38.49 7.57 16.08
N GLY A 98 -39.24 7.11 15.07
CA GLY A 98 -39.96 5.83 15.14
C GLY A 98 -39.04 4.62 15.36
N ARG A 99 -37.83 4.65 14.80
CA ARG A 99 -36.81 3.61 15.03
C ARG A 99 -36.22 3.66 16.44
N LEU A 100 -36.03 4.85 17.00
CA LEU A 100 -35.52 5.03 18.37
C LEU A 100 -36.58 4.68 19.42
N GLU A 101 -37.85 5.04 19.21
CA GLU A 101 -38.95 4.77 20.15
C GLU A 101 -39.30 3.26 20.25
N PHE A 102 -39.01 2.47 19.21
CA PHE A 102 -39.24 1.02 19.22
C PHE A 102 -38.15 0.22 19.94
N VAL A 103 -36.96 0.81 20.13
CA VAL A 103 -35.88 0.18 20.89
C VAL A 103 -36.08 0.53 22.36
N GLN A 104 -36.68 -0.38 23.12
CA GLN A 104 -36.52 -0.36 24.58
C GLN A 104 -35.04 -0.64 24.87
N ASP A 105 -34.25 0.42 24.96
CA ASP A 105 -32.84 0.31 25.34
C ASP A 105 -32.75 -0.37 26.70
N LEU A 106 -32.11 -1.55 26.71
CA LEU A 106 -31.73 -2.22 27.95
C LEU A 106 -30.83 -1.25 28.72
N HIS A 107 -31.23 -0.88 29.94
CA HIS A 107 -30.47 0.05 30.77
C HIS A 107 -29.02 -0.44 30.88
N ALA A 108 -28.05 0.36 30.40
CA ALA A 108 -26.67 -0.08 30.25
C ALA A 108 -26.01 -0.54 31.57
N ALA A 109 -26.55 -0.11 32.72
CA ALA A 109 -26.08 -0.57 34.03
C ALA A 109 -26.47 -2.03 34.34
N ASP A 110 -27.55 -2.55 33.73
CA ASP A 110 -28.07 -3.90 33.94
C ASP A 110 -27.67 -4.87 32.80
N ALA A 111 -26.98 -4.38 31.78
CA ALA A 111 -26.48 -5.19 30.68
C ALA A 111 -25.25 -6.02 31.10
N LEU A 112 -25.42 -7.33 31.24
CA LEU A 112 -24.32 -8.27 31.44
C LEU A 112 -23.59 -8.53 30.12
N TYR A 113 -22.41 -7.91 29.96
CA TYR A 113 -21.53 -8.20 28.83
C TYR A 113 -20.76 -9.50 29.06
N HIS A 114 -20.61 -10.31 28.01
CA HIS A 114 -19.54 -11.32 28.00
C HIS A 114 -18.20 -10.64 28.26
N GLN A 115 -17.31 -11.29 29.00
CA GLN A 115 -16.00 -10.76 29.37
C GLN A 115 -15.22 -10.25 28.14
N THR A 116 -15.24 -11.02 27.05
CA THR A 116 -14.59 -10.68 25.78
C THR A 116 -15.19 -9.43 25.14
N CYS A 117 -16.52 -9.29 25.16
CA CYS A 117 -17.23 -8.13 24.62
C CYS A 117 -16.94 -6.87 25.45
N SER A 118 -16.88 -6.98 26.78
CA SER A 118 -16.52 -5.88 27.68
C SER A 118 -15.08 -5.40 27.46
N VAL A 119 -14.14 -6.35 27.32
CA VAL A 119 -12.75 -6.03 27.01
C VAL A 119 -12.66 -5.37 25.63
N ASN A 120 -13.33 -5.89 24.62
CA ASN A 120 -13.32 -5.32 23.28
C ASN A 120 -13.93 -3.92 23.22
N PHE A 121 -15.03 -3.69 23.94
CA PHE A 121 -15.67 -2.38 24.05
C PHE A 121 -14.76 -1.37 24.76
N ARG A 122 -14.19 -1.75 25.91
CA ARG A 122 -13.28 -0.88 26.68
C ARG A 122 -11.95 -0.63 25.97
N THR A 123 -11.49 -1.55 25.14
CA THR A 123 -10.19 -1.45 24.43
C THR A 123 -10.33 -1.02 22.98
N LEU A 124 -11.56 -0.88 22.46
CA LEU A 124 -11.88 -0.57 21.05
C LEU A 124 -11.23 -1.52 20.03
N LYS A 125 -10.85 -2.73 20.46
CA LYS A 125 -10.05 -3.64 19.62
C LYS A 125 -10.85 -4.40 18.57
N GLN A 126 -12.18 -4.46 18.68
CA GLN A 126 -13.05 -5.23 17.77
C GLN A 126 -14.48 -4.66 17.66
N THR A 127 -14.66 -3.34 17.60
CA THR A 127 -15.95 -2.80 17.15
C THR A 127 -16.03 -3.01 15.63
N THR A 128 -17.04 -3.73 15.18
CA THR A 128 -17.24 -4.12 13.77
C THR A 128 -17.20 -2.90 12.84
N LEU A 129 -16.33 -2.99 11.85
CA LEU A 129 -15.99 -2.02 10.79
C LEU A 129 -17.14 -1.72 9.81
N ALA A 130 -18.39 -1.67 10.26
CA ALA A 130 -19.53 -1.51 9.35
C ALA A 130 -19.86 -0.05 9.00
N PHE A 131 -19.41 0.93 9.79
CA PHE A 131 -19.79 2.35 9.58
C PHE A 131 -18.65 3.37 9.74
N SER A 132 -17.39 2.95 9.66
CA SER A 132 -16.28 3.91 9.56
C SER A 132 -15.94 4.15 8.08
N PRO A 133 -15.91 5.40 7.57
CA PRO A 133 -15.25 5.67 6.30
C PRO A 133 -13.81 5.16 6.41
N PRO A 134 -13.19 4.63 5.33
CA PRO A 134 -11.94 3.91 5.42
C PRO A 134 -10.86 4.84 5.98
N ALA A 135 -10.67 4.80 7.30
CA ALA A 135 -9.55 5.41 7.96
C ALA A 135 -8.36 4.53 7.58
N LYS A 136 -7.75 4.85 6.43
CA LYS A 136 -6.36 4.51 6.19
C LYS A 136 -5.66 4.90 7.48
N LYS A 137 -5.13 3.90 8.21
CA LYS A 137 -4.15 4.19 9.24
C LYS A 137 -3.00 4.83 8.50
N GLU A 138 -2.99 6.15 8.42
CA GLU A 138 -1.80 6.90 8.11
C GLU A 138 -0.83 6.52 9.21
N LYS A 139 0.06 5.58 8.86
CA LYS A 139 1.29 5.39 9.62
C LYS A 139 1.90 6.78 9.64
N THR A 140 1.89 7.39 10.81
CA THR A 140 2.57 8.66 11.03
C THR A 140 3.97 8.45 10.51
N GLN A 141 4.32 9.13 9.40
CA GLN A 141 5.67 9.08 8.87
C GLN A 141 6.56 9.68 9.95
N ALA A 142 7.12 8.81 10.80
CA ALA A 142 8.21 9.16 11.66
C ALA A 142 9.31 9.64 10.71
N GLY A 143 9.60 10.93 10.76
CA GLY A 143 10.56 11.56 9.86
C GLY A 143 11.87 10.78 9.85
N ARG A 144 12.19 10.20 8.69
CA ARG A 144 13.51 9.66 8.36
C ARG A 144 13.88 10.09 6.95
N THR A 145 14.76 11.09 6.92
CA THR A 145 15.86 11.37 5.99
C THR A 145 15.62 11.14 4.49
N SER A 146 15.56 12.25 3.74
CA SER A 146 15.61 12.34 2.26
C SER A 146 16.56 11.33 1.59
N SER A 147 17.69 11.04 2.23
CA SER A 147 18.73 10.10 1.78
C SER A 147 18.25 8.66 1.55
N LEU A 148 17.26 8.17 2.31
CA LEU A 148 16.77 6.79 2.18
C LEU A 148 15.87 6.62 0.95
N LEU A 149 15.12 7.68 0.61
CA LEU A 149 14.33 7.74 -0.61
C LEU A 149 15.23 7.78 -1.85
N GLU A 150 16.31 8.56 -1.80
CA GLU A 150 17.31 8.64 -2.88
C GLU A 150 17.97 7.27 -3.12
N SER A 151 18.31 6.55 -2.05
CA SER A 151 18.87 5.20 -2.12
C SER A 151 17.90 4.19 -2.74
N PHE A 152 16.60 4.30 -2.43
CA PHE A 152 15.57 3.52 -3.09
C PHE A 152 15.44 3.88 -4.57
N LEU A 153 15.41 5.17 -4.92
CA LEU A 153 15.32 5.63 -6.30
C LEU A 153 16.51 5.16 -7.14
N PHE A 154 17.71 5.10 -6.54
CA PHE A 154 18.89 4.52 -7.17
C PHE A 154 18.68 3.05 -7.55
N ALA A 155 18.19 2.23 -6.62
CA ALA A 155 17.87 0.81 -6.91
C ALA A 155 16.72 0.67 -7.91
N ALA A 156 15.68 1.50 -7.83
CA ALA A 156 14.56 1.51 -8.76
C ALA A 156 14.99 1.89 -10.19
N LYS A 157 15.93 2.83 -10.34
CA LYS A 157 16.50 3.20 -11.64
C LYS A 157 17.34 2.07 -12.23
N TYR A 158 18.10 1.36 -11.40
CA TYR A 158 18.84 0.18 -11.83
C TYR A 158 17.91 -0.90 -12.40
N LEU A 159 16.76 -1.13 -11.75
CA LEU A 159 15.73 -2.05 -12.26
C LEU A 159 15.23 -1.61 -13.64
N GLN A 160 14.93 -0.32 -13.84
CA GLN A 160 14.45 0.20 -15.13
C GLN A 160 15.49 0.10 -16.26
N GLN A 161 16.78 0.24 -15.94
CA GLN A 161 17.86 0.18 -16.94
C GLN A 161 18.19 -1.25 -17.38
N ASN A 162 17.79 -2.25 -16.61
CA ASN A 162 18.12 -3.66 -16.82
C ASN A 162 16.83 -4.50 -16.88
N GLU A 163 15.84 -4.04 -17.65
CA GLU A 163 14.54 -4.71 -17.78
C GLU A 163 14.61 -6.12 -18.39
N ASP A 164 15.68 -6.42 -19.13
CA ASP A 164 15.91 -7.71 -19.79
C ASP A 164 16.60 -8.74 -18.87
N GLU A 165 17.09 -8.33 -17.70
CA GLU A 165 17.74 -9.20 -16.74
C GLU A 165 16.78 -9.68 -15.65
N GLN A 166 16.99 -10.92 -15.19
CA GLN A 166 16.25 -11.43 -14.03
C GLN A 166 16.81 -10.82 -12.75
N ILE A 167 16.18 -9.73 -12.33
CA ILE A 167 16.53 -9.03 -11.09
C ILE A 167 15.59 -9.46 -9.97
N THR A 168 16.16 -9.92 -8.86
CA THR A 168 15.38 -10.25 -7.66
C THR A 168 15.28 -9.07 -6.71
N VAL A 169 14.29 -9.08 -5.83
CA VAL A 169 14.20 -8.10 -4.73
C VAL A 169 15.46 -8.12 -3.86
N THR A 170 16.08 -9.29 -3.67
CA THR A 170 17.35 -9.41 -2.94
C THR A 170 18.50 -8.70 -3.65
N ASP A 171 18.55 -8.75 -4.98
CA ASP A 171 19.54 -8.01 -5.77
C ASP A 171 19.33 -6.50 -5.64
N LEU A 172 18.08 -6.04 -5.61
CA LEU A 172 17.74 -4.63 -5.40
C LEU A 172 18.08 -4.13 -4.01
N VAL A 173 17.89 -4.95 -2.97
CA VAL A 173 18.34 -4.63 -1.61
C VAL A 173 19.86 -4.51 -1.56
N LYS A 174 20.58 -5.44 -2.20
CA LYS A 174 22.04 -5.36 -2.33
C LYS A 174 22.45 -4.08 -3.06
N LYS A 175 21.77 -3.74 -4.16
CA LYS A 175 22.03 -2.51 -4.93
C LYS A 175 21.77 -1.24 -4.11
N MET A 176 20.73 -1.25 -3.28
CA MET A 176 20.46 -0.16 -2.35
C MET A 176 21.54 -0.05 -1.27
N SER A 177 22.04 -1.18 -0.76
CA SER A 177 23.11 -1.21 0.25
C SER A 177 24.45 -0.67 -0.27
N GLU A 178 24.71 -0.73 -1.58
CA GLU A 178 25.87 -0.08 -2.19
C GLU A 178 25.81 1.46 -2.08
N HIS A 179 24.60 2.03 -1.95
CA HIS A 179 24.41 3.47 -1.89
C HIS A 179 24.29 4.01 -0.45
N CYS A 180 23.65 3.27 0.46
CA CYS A 180 23.41 3.70 1.84
C CYS A 180 24.09 2.85 2.93
N GLY A 181 24.80 1.79 2.58
CA GLY A 181 25.33 0.83 3.53
C GLY A 181 24.34 -0.27 3.92
N ILE A 182 24.84 -1.35 4.53
CA ILE A 182 24.07 -2.55 4.83
C ILE A 182 23.01 -2.29 5.92
N ASP A 183 23.36 -1.49 6.94
CA ASP A 183 22.51 -1.24 8.10
C ASP A 183 21.28 -0.38 7.78
N ASP A 184 21.39 0.49 6.78
CA ASP A 184 20.31 1.39 6.35
C ASP A 184 19.52 0.83 5.15
N ALA A 185 20.01 -0.22 4.49
CA ALA A 185 19.31 -0.84 3.38
C ALA A 185 17.96 -1.43 3.80
N TYR A 186 16.98 -1.38 2.90
CA TYR A 186 15.67 -1.96 3.17
C TYR A 186 15.73 -3.47 3.34
N GLY A 187 14.94 -3.99 4.28
CA GLY A 187 14.61 -5.41 4.31
C GLY A 187 13.82 -5.82 3.06
N VAL A 188 13.95 -7.08 2.64
CA VAL A 188 13.31 -7.64 1.43
C VAL A 188 11.81 -7.34 1.37
N GLN A 189 11.08 -7.53 2.48
CA GLN A 189 9.64 -7.26 2.51
C GLN A 189 9.31 -5.76 2.38
N HIS A 190 10.15 -4.89 2.95
CA HIS A 190 9.95 -3.45 2.83
C HIS A 190 10.23 -2.99 1.40
N MET A 191 11.29 -3.51 0.77
CA MET A 191 11.61 -3.27 -0.63
C MET A 191 10.46 -3.72 -1.54
N LYS A 192 9.87 -4.91 -1.33
CA LYS A 192 8.68 -5.37 -2.08
C LYS A 192 7.54 -4.36 -2.01
N ASN A 193 7.15 -3.96 -0.80
CA ASN A 193 6.05 -3.03 -0.61
C ASN A 193 6.37 -1.68 -1.28
N LYS A 194 7.62 -1.21 -1.18
CA LYS A 194 8.04 0.05 -1.81
C LYS A 194 8.06 -0.01 -3.34
N LEU A 195 8.48 -1.13 -3.92
CA LEU A 195 8.41 -1.35 -5.37
C LEU A 195 6.95 -1.38 -5.85
N GLN A 196 6.06 -2.05 -5.13
CA GLN A 196 4.63 -2.05 -5.43
C GLN A 196 4.01 -0.66 -5.28
N GLU A 197 4.38 0.13 -4.26
CA GLU A 197 3.94 1.52 -4.12
C GLU A 197 4.43 2.43 -5.26
N HIS A 198 5.67 2.21 -5.76
CA HIS A 198 6.29 3.06 -6.78
C HIS A 198 5.84 2.71 -8.20
N PHE A 199 5.75 1.43 -8.54
CA PHE A 199 5.46 0.96 -9.90
C PHE A 199 4.02 0.46 -10.08
N GLY A 200 3.32 0.12 -9.00
CA GLY A 200 1.95 -0.39 -9.05
C GLY A 200 1.82 -1.63 -9.93
N ASP A 201 0.82 -1.61 -10.81
CA ASP A 201 0.49 -2.71 -11.73
C ASP A 201 1.49 -2.85 -12.89
N LYS A 202 2.51 -1.97 -12.96
CA LYS A 202 3.57 -2.04 -13.99
C LYS A 202 4.62 -3.09 -13.67
N ILE A 203 4.57 -3.76 -12.52
CA ILE A 203 5.50 -4.83 -12.17
C ILE A 203 4.74 -6.05 -11.64
N ILE A 204 5.31 -7.22 -11.85
CA ILE A 204 4.94 -8.46 -11.17
C ILE A 204 6.14 -8.99 -10.40
N ILE A 205 5.88 -9.52 -9.20
CA ILE A 205 6.89 -10.17 -8.37
C ILE A 205 6.50 -11.65 -8.29
N SER A 206 7.29 -12.51 -8.92
CA SER A 206 6.98 -13.94 -9.06
C SER A 206 8.17 -14.82 -8.67
N GLU A 207 7.93 -16.13 -8.62
CA GLU A 207 8.98 -17.14 -8.52
C GLU A 207 9.28 -17.68 -9.91
N ILE A 208 10.54 -17.61 -10.36
CA ILE A 208 10.96 -18.10 -11.68
C ILE A 208 12.14 -19.05 -11.48
N ASN A 209 12.03 -20.28 -11.97
CA ASN A 209 13.06 -21.33 -11.86
C ASN A 209 13.59 -21.57 -10.44
N GLY A 210 12.68 -21.61 -9.45
CA GLY A 210 13.03 -21.79 -8.03
C GLY A 210 13.66 -20.57 -7.37
N LYS A 211 13.83 -19.45 -8.09
CA LYS A 211 14.24 -18.17 -7.51
C LYS A 211 13.02 -17.36 -7.15
N GLN A 212 12.85 -17.13 -5.85
CA GLN A 212 11.76 -16.31 -5.34
C GLN A 212 12.04 -14.82 -5.52
N ASN A 213 10.98 -14.04 -5.63
CA ASN A 213 11.02 -12.57 -5.62
C ASN A 213 11.70 -11.98 -6.86
N VAL A 214 11.55 -12.61 -8.02
CA VAL A 214 11.98 -12.01 -9.29
C VAL A 214 11.01 -10.90 -9.65
N VAL A 215 11.54 -9.72 -9.97
CA VAL A 215 10.75 -8.54 -10.36
C VAL A 215 10.78 -8.41 -11.87
N THR A 216 9.61 -8.29 -12.50
CA THR A 216 9.47 -8.17 -13.96
C THR A 216 8.52 -7.03 -14.29
N PHE A 217 8.86 -6.19 -15.27
CA PHE A 217 7.97 -5.13 -15.73
C PHE A 217 6.86 -5.67 -16.64
N LEU A 218 5.63 -5.28 -16.31
CA LEU A 218 4.44 -5.42 -17.12
C LEU A 218 4.15 -4.07 -17.79
N ASN A 219 4.50 -3.94 -19.07
CA ASN A 219 4.08 -2.76 -19.82
C ASN A 219 2.59 -2.88 -20.17
N THR A 220 1.76 -2.04 -19.57
CA THR A 220 0.33 -1.98 -19.95
C THR A 220 0.20 -1.37 -21.35
N VAL A 221 -0.63 -2.00 -22.18
CA VAL A 221 -0.93 -1.52 -23.55
C VAL A 221 -1.36 -0.05 -23.53
N ARG A 222 -2.14 0.36 -22.54
CA ARG A 222 -2.58 1.75 -22.36
C ARG A 222 -1.41 2.72 -22.18
N SER A 223 -0.38 2.37 -21.41
CA SER A 223 0.78 3.23 -21.20
C SER A 223 1.61 3.36 -22.48
N ILE A 224 1.77 2.26 -23.22
CA ILE A 224 2.48 2.25 -24.51
C ILE A 224 1.74 3.11 -25.55
N LEU A 225 0.41 2.98 -25.64
CA LEU A 225 -0.41 3.78 -26.56
C LEU A 225 -0.38 5.27 -26.22
N HIS A 226 -0.36 5.62 -24.94
CA HIS A 226 -0.23 7.01 -24.51
C HIS A 226 1.14 7.60 -24.88
N GLU A 227 2.22 6.87 -24.64
CA GLU A 227 3.58 7.27 -25.03
C GLU A 227 3.66 7.49 -26.56
N LEU A 228 3.05 6.60 -27.35
CA LEU A 228 2.96 6.75 -28.80
C LEU A 228 2.19 8.03 -29.18
N TYR A 229 1.03 8.28 -28.58
CA TYR A 229 0.21 9.45 -28.88
C TYR A 229 0.92 10.78 -28.57
N GLU A 230 1.64 10.85 -27.44
CA GLU A 230 2.47 12.01 -27.10
C GLU A 230 3.59 12.23 -28.12
N GLN A 231 4.19 11.14 -28.62
CA GLN A 231 5.25 11.19 -29.63
C GLN A 231 4.74 11.57 -31.03
N THR A 232 3.49 11.24 -31.38
CA THR A 232 2.88 11.63 -32.67
C THR A 232 2.43 13.09 -32.69
N ASN A 233 2.21 13.72 -31.52
CA ASN A 233 1.88 15.15 -31.43
C ASN A 233 3.08 16.08 -31.65
N THR A 234 4.29 15.52 -31.83
CA THR A 234 5.47 16.28 -32.23
C THR A 234 5.65 16.17 -33.74
N ASN A 235 5.94 17.27 -34.45
CA ASN A 235 6.26 17.26 -35.88
C ASN A 235 7.53 16.44 -36.16
N ARG A 236 7.37 15.11 -36.32
CA ARG A 236 8.43 14.14 -36.61
C ARG A 236 8.42 13.75 -38.08
N SER A 237 9.54 13.23 -38.56
CA SER A 237 9.59 12.65 -39.90
C SER A 237 8.76 11.37 -39.99
N ILE A 238 8.23 11.06 -41.17
CA ILE A 238 7.47 9.83 -41.44
C ILE A 238 8.25 8.57 -41.03
N ASN A 239 9.58 8.59 -41.17
CA ASN A 239 10.43 7.45 -40.81
C ASN A 239 10.54 7.27 -39.29
N GLU A 240 10.60 8.36 -38.53
CA GLU A 240 10.60 8.31 -37.07
C GLU A 240 9.25 7.86 -36.53
N GLU A 241 8.16 8.29 -37.16
CA GLU A 241 6.81 7.85 -36.81
C GLU A 241 6.63 6.35 -37.06
N LYS A 242 7.03 5.86 -38.25
CA LYS A 242 7.05 4.41 -38.56
C LYS A 242 7.84 3.61 -37.53
N LYS A 243 9.04 4.10 -37.15
CA LYS A 243 9.88 3.45 -36.15
C LYS A 243 9.20 3.43 -34.77
N SER A 244 8.55 4.52 -34.38
CA SER A 244 7.84 4.63 -33.10
C SER A 244 6.66 3.65 -33.02
N ILE A 245 5.90 3.50 -34.11
CA ILE A 245 4.81 2.52 -34.22
C ILE A 245 5.32 1.09 -34.07
N ILE A 246 6.41 0.73 -34.78
CA ILE A 246 7.00 -0.60 -34.71
C ILE A 246 7.52 -0.88 -33.29
N GLN A 247 8.17 0.09 -32.65
CA GLN A 247 8.63 -0.04 -31.27
C GLN A 247 7.49 -0.21 -30.27
N ALA A 248 6.39 0.53 -30.44
CA ALA A 248 5.20 0.39 -29.61
C ALA A 248 4.58 -1.01 -29.78
N ALA A 249 4.42 -1.48 -31.02
CA ALA A 249 3.94 -2.83 -31.30
C ALA A 249 4.83 -3.91 -30.67
N ALA A 250 6.16 -3.76 -30.77
CA ALA A 250 7.11 -4.69 -30.14
C ALA A 250 6.98 -4.70 -28.60
N LYS A 251 6.83 -3.52 -27.97
CA LYS A 251 6.60 -3.41 -26.51
C LYS A 251 5.31 -4.11 -26.08
N ILE A 252 4.23 -3.98 -26.87
CA ILE A 252 2.93 -4.65 -26.62
C ILE A 252 3.09 -6.17 -26.71
N LEU A 253 3.74 -6.65 -27.77
CA LEU A 253 3.95 -8.09 -27.94
C LEU A 253 4.83 -8.68 -26.84
N LYS A 254 5.90 -7.96 -26.44
CA LYS A 254 6.74 -8.37 -25.31
C LYS A 254 5.93 -8.46 -24.02
N SER A 255 5.05 -7.49 -23.73
CA SER A 255 4.24 -7.55 -22.52
C SER A 255 3.19 -8.65 -22.54
N GLU A 256 2.56 -8.93 -23.69
CA GLU A 256 1.65 -10.06 -23.83
C GLU A 256 2.35 -11.41 -23.63
N ILE A 257 3.55 -11.59 -24.19
CA ILE A 257 4.37 -12.79 -23.96
C ILE A 257 4.68 -12.94 -22.47
N LEU A 258 5.07 -11.85 -21.80
CA LEU A 258 5.42 -11.89 -20.37
C LEU A 258 4.20 -12.08 -19.44
N SER A 259 3.01 -11.65 -19.87
CA SER A 259 1.76 -11.73 -19.10
C SER A 259 1.00 -13.05 -19.32
N SER A 260 1.38 -13.82 -20.33
CA SER A 260 0.65 -15.05 -20.68
C SER A 260 0.76 -16.08 -19.56
N GLU A 261 -0.36 -16.38 -18.91
CA GLU A 261 -0.50 -17.37 -17.82
C GLU A 261 -0.34 -18.82 -18.26
N THR A 262 0.17 -19.07 -19.47
CA THR A 262 0.44 -20.40 -20.02
C THR A 262 1.64 -21.05 -19.35
N SER A 263 1.49 -21.22 -18.04
CA SER A 263 1.82 -22.39 -17.24
C SER A 263 3.19 -22.97 -17.53
N ILE A 264 4.12 -22.47 -16.73
CA ILE A 264 5.23 -23.23 -16.13
C ILE A 264 4.65 -24.55 -15.56
N LYS A 265 4.29 -25.51 -16.40
CA LYS A 265 4.27 -26.91 -15.97
C LYS A 265 5.73 -27.31 -15.91
N ALA A 266 6.20 -27.66 -14.73
CA ALA A 266 7.56 -28.14 -14.47
C ALA A 266 7.90 -29.46 -15.21
N LEU A 267 7.06 -29.90 -16.14
CA LEU A 267 7.20 -31.11 -16.95
C LEU A 267 7.25 -30.72 -18.43
N TYR A 268 8.26 -31.23 -19.12
CA TYR A 268 8.33 -31.21 -20.56
C TYR A 268 7.11 -31.95 -21.14
N PRO A 269 6.42 -31.41 -22.15
CA PRO A 269 5.25 -32.07 -22.73
C PRO A 269 5.62 -33.42 -23.35
N SER A 270 4.71 -34.37 -23.26
CA SER A 270 4.86 -35.72 -23.84
C SER A 270 5.02 -35.63 -25.36
N PRO A 271 5.72 -36.57 -26.03
CA PRO A 271 5.79 -36.63 -27.50
C PRO A 271 4.43 -36.50 -28.21
N ASP A 272 3.36 -37.01 -27.62
CA ASP A 272 1.99 -36.94 -28.15
C ASP A 272 1.36 -35.54 -28.05
N GLU A 273 1.88 -34.68 -27.16
CA GLU A 273 1.41 -33.30 -26.94
C GLU A 273 2.07 -32.29 -27.90
N LEU A 274 3.11 -32.71 -28.66
CA LEU A 274 3.93 -31.85 -29.54
C LEU A 274 3.26 -31.46 -30.88
N SER A 275 1.98 -31.78 -31.08
CA SER A 275 1.30 -31.49 -32.35
C SER A 275 1.23 -30.00 -32.64
N ALA A 276 1.29 -29.62 -33.93
CA ALA A 276 1.26 -28.23 -34.36
C ALA A 276 -0.01 -27.48 -33.89
N GLN A 277 -1.16 -28.18 -33.75
CA GLN A 277 -2.39 -27.59 -33.21
C GLN A 277 -2.33 -27.33 -31.70
N ASN A 278 -1.63 -28.17 -30.92
CA ASN A 278 -1.53 -28.00 -29.46
C ASN A 278 -0.55 -26.88 -29.07
N ASN A 279 0.50 -26.67 -29.87
CA ASN A 279 1.50 -25.62 -29.64
C ASN A 279 0.93 -24.19 -29.82
N MET A 280 -0.15 -24.00 -30.58
CA MET A 280 -0.80 -22.69 -30.74
C MET A 280 -1.38 -22.13 -29.43
N LYS A 281 -1.70 -22.99 -28.45
CA LYS A 281 -2.27 -22.58 -27.16
C LYS A 281 -1.28 -21.79 -26.30
N TYR A 282 0.01 -21.93 -26.55
CA TYR A 282 1.08 -21.32 -25.73
C TYR A 282 1.57 -19.98 -26.29
N VAL A 283 0.87 -19.43 -27.29
CA VAL A 283 1.34 -18.31 -28.10
C VAL A 283 0.30 -17.19 -28.10
N PRO A 284 0.69 -15.93 -27.86
CA PRO A 284 -0.19 -14.77 -28.00
C PRO A 284 -0.73 -14.62 -29.43
N GLU A 285 -2.04 -14.41 -29.58
CA GLU A 285 -2.73 -14.26 -30.87
C GLU A 285 -2.20 -13.06 -31.68
N SER A 286 -1.84 -11.97 -31.01
CA SER A 286 -1.25 -10.78 -31.62
C SER A 286 0.09 -11.09 -32.33
N LEU A 287 0.92 -11.97 -31.75
CA LEU A 287 2.19 -12.38 -32.36
C LEU A 287 1.95 -13.24 -33.60
N GLN A 288 0.94 -14.11 -33.56
CA GLN A 288 0.55 -14.92 -34.72
C GLN A 288 0.07 -14.02 -35.86
N THR A 289 -0.76 -13.03 -35.54
CA THR A 289 -1.29 -12.06 -36.50
C THR A 289 -0.17 -11.26 -37.17
N LEU A 290 0.81 -10.78 -36.40
CA LEU A 290 1.97 -10.07 -36.93
C LEU A 290 2.73 -10.94 -37.93
N LEU A 291 3.08 -12.17 -37.55
CA LEU A 291 3.88 -13.04 -38.40
C LEU A 291 3.11 -13.51 -39.64
N GLN A 292 1.81 -13.81 -39.51
CA GLN A 292 0.97 -14.10 -40.68
C GLN A 292 0.92 -12.93 -41.68
N THR A 293 0.96 -11.69 -41.17
CA THR A 293 1.02 -10.49 -42.02
C THR A 293 2.37 -10.33 -42.72
N ILE A 294 3.47 -10.71 -42.07
CA ILE A 294 4.83 -10.64 -42.62
C ILE A 294 5.09 -11.75 -43.66
N PHE A 295 4.57 -12.96 -43.41
CA PHE A 295 4.86 -14.16 -44.23
C PHE A 295 3.78 -14.42 -45.29
N SER A 296 4.01 -13.98 -46.53
CA SER A 296 3.02 -14.04 -47.63
C SER A 296 3.00 -15.33 -48.48
N GLY A 297 3.35 -16.49 -47.93
CA GLY A 297 3.50 -17.76 -48.68
C GLY A 297 2.42 -18.82 -48.43
N LYS A 298 2.32 -19.83 -49.32
CA LYS A 298 1.58 -21.07 -49.06
C LYS A 298 2.36 -21.94 -48.05
N ASP A 299 1.65 -22.63 -47.15
CA ASP A 299 2.22 -23.50 -46.10
C ASP A 299 3.25 -22.83 -45.16
N THR A 300 3.00 -21.58 -44.77
CA THR A 300 3.85 -20.85 -43.81
C THR A 300 3.57 -21.20 -42.35
N ARG A 301 2.51 -21.97 -42.05
CA ARG A 301 2.08 -22.26 -40.67
C ARG A 301 3.18 -22.88 -39.81
N LEU A 302 3.86 -23.93 -40.29
CA LEU A 302 4.94 -24.58 -39.53
C LEU A 302 6.15 -23.66 -39.34
N LYS A 303 6.48 -22.83 -40.34
CA LYS A 303 7.56 -21.84 -40.25
C LYS A 303 7.23 -20.75 -39.23
N ILE A 304 6.01 -20.22 -39.28
CA ILE A 304 5.51 -19.23 -38.31
C ILE A 304 5.56 -19.82 -36.91
N MET A 305 5.09 -21.06 -36.70
CA MET A 305 5.14 -21.72 -35.39
C MET A 305 6.56 -21.88 -34.85
N SER A 306 7.49 -22.30 -35.69
CA SER A 306 8.90 -22.43 -35.28
C SER A 306 9.50 -21.08 -34.86
N ILE A 307 9.23 -20.03 -35.64
CA ILE A 307 9.72 -18.67 -35.37
C ILE A 307 9.06 -18.11 -34.10
N VAL A 308 7.75 -18.30 -33.94
CA VAL A 308 7.00 -17.92 -32.75
C VAL A 308 7.61 -18.53 -31.50
N GLN A 309 7.85 -19.85 -31.50
CA GLN A 309 8.43 -20.54 -30.36
C GLN A 309 9.81 -19.96 -30.01
N PHE A 310 10.63 -19.71 -31.04
CA PHE A 310 11.93 -19.08 -30.86
C PHE A 310 11.82 -17.66 -30.29
N ILE A 311 10.88 -16.84 -30.76
CA ILE A 311 10.66 -15.48 -30.25
C ILE A 311 10.19 -15.50 -28.80
N VAL A 312 9.22 -16.37 -28.47
CA VAL A 312 8.70 -16.49 -27.09
C VAL A 312 9.83 -16.95 -26.16
N GLN A 313 10.63 -17.93 -26.58
CA GLN A 313 11.79 -18.36 -25.80
C GLN A 313 12.87 -17.27 -25.73
N ALA A 314 13.16 -16.53 -26.79
CA ALA A 314 14.16 -15.46 -26.74
C ALA A 314 13.71 -14.25 -25.89
N ALA A 315 12.42 -13.90 -25.94
CA ALA A 315 11.83 -12.82 -25.17
C ALA A 315 11.67 -13.18 -23.68
N ALA A 316 11.54 -14.48 -23.37
CA ALA A 316 11.38 -14.99 -22.03
C ALA A 316 12.17 -16.31 -21.82
N PRO A 317 13.52 -16.25 -21.87
CA PRO A 317 14.42 -17.42 -21.98
C PRO A 317 14.38 -18.39 -20.81
N ARG A 318 13.65 -18.04 -19.77
CA ARG A 318 13.61 -18.74 -18.49
C ARG A 318 12.20 -18.88 -17.94
N MET A 319 11.17 -18.44 -18.66
CA MET A 319 9.77 -18.57 -18.21
C MET A 319 9.03 -19.70 -18.92
N PHE A 320 9.45 -20.07 -20.13
CA PHE A 320 8.76 -21.07 -20.93
C PHE A 320 9.67 -22.27 -21.22
N MET A 321 9.19 -23.46 -20.87
CA MET A 321 9.72 -24.73 -21.38
C MET A 321 8.87 -25.10 -22.59
N LEU A 322 9.20 -24.54 -23.75
CA LEU A 322 8.51 -24.85 -24.99
C LEU A 322 9.09 -26.13 -25.61
N PRO A 323 8.25 -27.05 -26.08
CA PRO A 323 8.72 -28.13 -26.93
C PRO A 323 9.26 -27.55 -28.25
N LEU A 324 10.58 -27.55 -28.39
CA LEU A 324 11.26 -27.10 -29.59
C LEU A 324 10.87 -28.00 -30.78
N GLN A 325 10.00 -27.52 -31.67
CA GLN A 325 9.66 -28.22 -32.92
C GLN A 325 10.86 -28.41 -33.87
N HIS A 326 12.01 -27.79 -33.60
CA HIS A 326 13.23 -27.91 -34.39
C HIS A 326 13.79 -29.34 -34.48
N VAL A 327 13.47 -30.23 -33.54
CA VAL A 327 13.92 -31.62 -33.64
C VAL A 327 13.22 -32.36 -34.79
N GLN A 328 11.97 -32.01 -35.13
CA GLN A 328 11.28 -32.62 -36.27
C GLN A 328 11.70 -32.02 -37.63
N LEU A 329 11.95 -30.72 -37.71
CA LEU A 329 12.39 -30.09 -38.96
C LEU A 329 13.84 -30.45 -39.35
N ALA A 330 14.71 -30.75 -38.38
CA ALA A 330 16.07 -31.21 -38.65
C ALA A 330 16.16 -32.70 -39.01
N LEU A 331 15.16 -33.51 -38.63
CA LEU A 331 15.14 -34.95 -38.88
C LEU A 331 14.42 -35.37 -40.17
N GLY A 332 13.78 -34.43 -40.89
CA GLY A 332 13.21 -34.72 -42.21
C GLY A 332 12.24 -35.91 -42.20
N VAL A 333 11.31 -35.94 -41.26
CA VAL A 333 10.18 -36.89 -41.24
C VAL A 333 8.88 -36.16 -41.49
#